data_AF-A0A0B3AQ40-F1
#
_entry.id   AF-A0A0B3AQ40-F1
#
_cell.length_a   1.000
_cell.length_b   1.000
_cell.length_c   1.000
_cell.angle_alpha   90.00
_cell.angle_beta   90.00
_cell.angle_gamma   90.00
#
_symmetry.space_group_name_H-M   'P 1'
#
loop_
_entity.id
_entity.type
_entity.pdbx_description
1 polymer ?
#
loop_
_entity_poly.entity_id
_entity_poly.type
_entity_poly.pdbx_seq_one_letter_code
_entity_poly.pdbx_strand_id
1 'polypeptide(L)' 'MSEVAMGHMHEDMEELKRDMAVIKHILSQEGKLTGYAQKLLKEARATPDSEYINHEDLKKRILR' A
#
# COMPACT_ATOMS: atom_id res chain seq x y z
N MET A 1 -38.75 -20.55 -10.57
CA MET A 1 -37.67 -20.82 -9.61
C MET A 1 -38.27 -20.78 -8.21
N SER A 2 -37.85 -21.65 -7.29
CA SER A 2 -38.41 -21.67 -5.92
C SER A 2 -37.96 -20.42 -5.14
N GLU A 3 -38.76 -19.96 -4.17
CA GLU A 3 -38.39 -18.85 -3.28
C GLU A 3 -37.05 -19.10 -2.58
N VAL A 4 -36.75 -20.35 -2.24
CA VAL A 4 -35.47 -20.79 -1.67
C VAL A 4 -34.30 -20.51 -2.61
N ALA A 5 -34.46 -20.79 -3.91
CA ALA A 5 -33.43 -20.50 -4.90
C ALA A 5 -33.20 -18.99 -5.10
N MET A 6 -34.26 -18.17 -5.01
CA MET A 6 -34.12 -16.71 -5.04
C MET A 6 -33.46 -16.16 -3.77
N GLY A 7 -33.75 -16.74 -2.61
CA GLY A 7 -33.10 -16.40 -1.35
C GLY A 7 -31.58 -16.60 -1.41
N HIS A 8 -31.13 -17.77 -1.86
CA HIS A 8 -29.71 -18.06 -2.00
C HIS A 8 -29.03 -17.15 -3.04
N MET A 9 -29.66 -16.91 -4.19
CA MET A 9 -29.13 -15.97 -5.18
C MET A 9 -28.99 -14.54 -4.64
N HIS A 10 -29.88 -14.12 -3.74
CA HIS A 10 -29.78 -12.81 -3.10
C HIS A 10 -28.62 -12.76 -2.11
N GLU A 11 -28.46 -13.78 -1.28
CA GLU A 11 -27.35 -13.89 -0.33
C GLU A 11 -25.99 -13.90 -1.05
N ASP A 12 -25.85 -14.72 -2.08
CA ASP A 12 -24.64 -14.82 -2.91
C ASP A 12 -24.30 -13.47 -3.56
N MET A 13 -25.31 -12.73 -4.03
CA MET A 13 -25.13 -11.42 -4.63
C MET A 13 -24.68 -10.37 -3.61
N GLU A 14 -25.21 -10.40 -2.39
CA GLU A 14 -24.79 -9.50 -1.32
C GLU A 14 -23.38 -9.82 -0.82
N GLU A 15 -23.00 -11.11 -0.77
CA GLU A 15 -21.63 -11.52 -0.50
C GLU A 15 -20.66 -11.01 -1.58
N LEU A 16 -20.99 -11.23 -2.86
CA LEU A 16 -20.17 -10.77 -3.97
C LEU A 16 -19.97 -9.24 -3.96
N LYS A 17 -21.00 -8.46 -3.63
CA LYS A 17 -20.89 -7.00 -3.49
C LYS A 17 -19.90 -6.61 -2.39
N ARG A 18 -19.92 -7.30 -1.26
CA ARG A 18 -18.99 -7.05 -0.15
C ARG A 18 -17.55 -7.37 -0.54
N ASP A 19 -17.33 -8.50 -1.19
CA ASP A 19 -16.01 -8.91 -1.64
C ASP A 19 -15.43 -7.93 -2.67
N MET A 20 -16.25 -7.51 -3.64
CA MET A 20 -15.86 -6.48 -4.61
C MET A 20 -15.49 -5.15 -3.95
N ALA A 21 -16.19 -4.74 -2.89
CA ALA A 21 -15.87 -3.51 -2.16
C ALA A 21 -14.52 -3.61 -1.46
N VAL A 22 -14.20 -4.75 -0.85
CA VAL A 22 -12.91 -5.01 -0.20
C VAL A 22 -11.78 -5.00 -1.21
N ILE A 23 -11.92 -5.74 -2.32
CA ILE A 23 -10.90 -5.79 -3.39
C ILE A 23 -10.64 -4.38 -3.94
N LYS A 24 -11.71 -3.61 -4.20
CA LYS A 24 -11.59 -2.23 -4.67
C LYS A 24 -10.86 -1.36 -3.66
N HIS A 25 -11.13 -1.52 -2.36
CA HIS A 25 -10.42 -0.79 -1.32
C HIS A 25 -8.94 -1.13 -1.32
N ILE A 26 -8.58 -2.42 -1.29
CA ILE A 26 -7.19 -2.89 -1.32
C ILE A 26 -6.46 -2.33 -2.53
N LEU A 27 -7.00 -2.53 -3.74
CA LEU A 27 -6.40 -2.02 -4.98
C LEU A 27 -6.30 -0.49 -5.01
N SER A 28 -7.23 0.23 -4.37
CA SER A 28 -7.17 1.69 -4.30
C SER A 28 -6.09 2.23 -3.36
N GLN A 29 -5.66 1.41 -2.40
CA GLN A 29 -4.62 1.74 -1.41
C GLN A 29 -3.26 1.15 -1.81
N GLU A 30 -3.24 0.02 -2.52
CA GLU A 30 -2.02 -0.55 -3.08
C GLU A 30 -1.34 0.47 -4.01
N GLY A 31 -0.04 0.69 -3.77
CA GLY A 31 0.75 1.67 -4.50
C GLY A 31 0.62 3.12 -4.01
N LYS A 32 -0.31 3.44 -3.10
CA LYS A 32 -0.36 4.77 -2.48
C LYS A 32 0.52 4.81 -1.24
N LEU A 33 1.55 5.66 -1.28
CA LEU A 33 2.28 6.02 -0.09
C LEU A 33 1.34 6.68 0.92
N THR A 34 1.47 6.30 2.19
CA THR A 34 0.80 7.01 3.29
C THR A 34 1.22 8.48 3.28
N GLY A 35 0.39 9.38 3.83
CA GLY A 35 0.75 10.81 3.90
C GLY A 35 2.10 11.06 4.58
N TYR A 36 2.42 10.26 5.61
CA TYR A 36 3.73 10.27 6.27
C TYR A 36 4.87 9.85 5.33
N ALA A 37 4.71 8.74 4.59
CA ALA A 37 5.73 8.27 3.65
C ALA A 37 5.93 9.27 2.48
N GLN A 38 4.87 9.93 2.02
CA GLN A 38 4.98 11.01 1.02
C GLN A 38 5.78 12.20 1.56
N LYS A 39 5.56 12.58 2.82
CA LYS A 39 6.31 13.66 3.48
C LYS A 39 7.81 13.31 3.56
N LEU A 40 8.15 12.12 4.05
CA LEU A 40 9.54 11.66 4.11
C LEU A 40 10.19 11.60 2.74
N LEU A 41 9.49 11.12 1.71
CA LEU A 41 10.00 11.09 0.35
C LEU A 41 10.28 12.50 -0.18
N LYS A 42 9.42 13.47 0.13
CA LYS A 42 9.63 14.87 -0.24
C LYS A 42 10.86 15.46 0.45
N GLU A 43 11.02 15.20 1.74
CA GLU A 43 12.17 15.64 2.52
C GLU A 43 13.46 15.03 1.96
N ALA A 44 13.50 13.71 1.75
CA ALA A 44 14.67 13.02 1.19
C ALA A 44 15.06 13.53 -0.20
N ARG A 45 14.09 13.89 -1.05
CA ARG A 45 14.38 14.49 -2.37
C ARG A 45 14.91 15.92 -2.31
N ALA A 46 14.64 16.63 -1.22
CA ALA A 46 15.10 18.00 -1.01
C ALA A 46 16.47 18.06 -0.33
N THR A 47 16.89 16.98 0.34
CA THR A 47 18.21 16.87 0.97
C THR A 47 19.32 16.93 -0.10
N PRO A 48 20.27 17.87 0.00
CA PRO A 48 21.42 17.94 -0.89
C PRO A 48 22.32 16.69 -0.81
N ASP A 49 22.89 16.28 -1.94
CA ASP A 49 23.84 15.15 -2.02
C ASP A 49 25.03 15.28 -1.05
N SER A 50 25.43 16.53 -0.73
CA SER A 50 26.51 16.82 0.22
C SER A 50 26.23 16.38 1.65
N GLU A 51 24.96 16.20 2.02
CA GLU A 51 24.56 15.69 3.35
C GLU A 51 24.59 14.17 3.43
N TYR A 52 24.71 13.48 2.29
CA TYR A 52 24.83 12.03 2.24
C TYR A 52 26.29 11.59 2.33
N ILE A 53 26.53 10.51 3.06
CA ILE A 53 27.84 9.86 3.16
C ILE A 53 27.79 8.55 2.37
N ASN A 54 28.79 8.32 1.53
CA ASN A 54 28.91 7.07 0.80
C ASN A 54 29.02 5.88 1.78
N HIS A 55 28.16 4.89 1.60
CA HIS A 55 28.06 3.74 2.50
C HIS A 55 29.36 2.91 2.56
N GLU A 56 30.04 2.71 1.43
CA GLU A 56 31.28 1.94 1.36
C GLU A 56 32.43 2.65 2.08
N ASP A 57 32.48 3.97 1.98
CA ASP A 57 33.50 4.78 2.65
C ASP A 57 33.28 4.82 4.17
N LEU A 58 32.02 4.86 4.61
CA LEU A 58 31.67 4.75 6.03
C LEU A 58 32.05 3.37 6.58
N LYS A 59 31.76 2.29 5.84
CA LYS A 59 32.04 0.92 6.25
C LYS A 59 33.55 0.68 6.46
N LYS A 60 34.39 1.21 5.56
CA LYS A 60 35.87 1.16 5.69
C LYS A 60 36.40 1.89 6.93
N ARG A 61 35.68 2.93 7.41
CA ARG A 61 36.06 3.68 8.62
C ARG A 61 35.72 2.96 9.90
N ILE A 62 34.59 2.24 9.92
CA ILE A 62 34.06 1.57 11.12
C ILE A 62 34.70 0.19 11.34
N LEU A 63 34.93 -0.59 10.27
CA LEU A 63 35.47 -1.95 10.35
C LEU A 63 37.01 -2.02 10.33
N ARG A 64 37.69 -0.97 10.80
CA ARG A 64 39.15 -0.98 10.96
C ARG A 64 39.60 -1.97 12.02
#